data_AF-A0A2D4MBB0-F1
#
_entry.id   AF-A0A2D4MBB0-F1
#
_cell.length_a   1.000
_cell.length_b   1.000
_cell.length_c   1.000
_cell.angle_alpha   90.00
_cell.angle_beta   90.00
_cell.angle_gamma   90.00
#
_symmetry.space_group_name_H-M   'P 1'
#
loop_
_entity.id
_entity.type
_entity.pdbx_description
1 polymer ?
#
loop_
_entity_poly.entity_id
_entity_poly.type
_entity_poly.pdbx_seq_one_letter_code
_entity_poly.pdbx_strand_id
1 'polypeptide(L)'
;QGGIHSGPLMLEAEQLALWAERHQVSLRAEHIAGVANVEADWLSRATIDHAEWRLHPDLFQELSERFGCPAVDLFASQDNTQLPRFYSRFAVPRAEGTNTLHSPWPWELLYAFPPLPLIPRVIQKQ
;
A
#
# COMPACT_ATOMS: atom_id res chain seq x y z
N GLN A 1 21.12 -7.39 -31.46
CA GLN A 1 21.79 -6.18 -30.93
C GLN A 1 20.67 -5.22 -30.53
N GLY A 2 20.35 -5.12 -29.24
CA GLY A 2 19.29 -4.25 -28.72
C GLY A 2 19.91 -2.90 -28.33
N GLY A 3 19.41 -1.81 -28.91
CA GLY A 3 19.97 -0.48 -28.72
C GLY A 3 19.50 0.23 -27.45
N ILE A 4 20.34 1.16 -26.99
CA ILE A 4 20.18 2.11 -25.86
C ILE A 4 19.12 3.20 -26.13
N HIS A 5 17.98 2.84 -26.71
CA HIS A 5 17.01 3.82 -27.22
C HIS A 5 16.16 4.51 -26.12
N SER A 6 16.34 4.14 -24.86
CA SER A 6 15.57 4.65 -23.72
C SER A 6 16.51 5.03 -22.58
N GLY A 7 16.66 6.33 -22.35
CA GLY A 7 17.41 6.87 -21.21
C GLY A 7 16.91 6.35 -19.86
N PRO A 8 15.58 6.33 -19.59
CA PRO A 8 15.05 5.76 -18.35
C PRO A 8 15.38 4.27 -18.16
N LEU A 9 15.26 3.44 -19.21
CA LEU A 9 15.59 2.00 -19.08
C LEU A 9 17.09 1.77 -18.88
N MET A 10 17.94 2.64 -19.42
CA MET A 10 19.38 2.60 -19.16
C MET A 10 19.68 2.89 -17.70
N LEU A 11 19.05 3.92 -17.10
CA LEU A 11 19.22 4.25 -15.68
C LEU A 11 18.80 3.09 -14.76
N GLU A 12 17.71 2.40 -15.08
CA GLU A 12 17.28 1.23 -14.32
C GLU A 12 18.27 0.06 -14.47
N ALA A 13 18.79 -0.18 -15.68
CA ALA A 13 19.81 -1.20 -15.91
C ALA A 13 21.12 -0.90 -15.16
N GLU A 14 21.54 0.36 -15.11
CA GLU A 14 22.70 0.81 -14.33
C GLU A 14 22.49 0.61 -12.83
N GLN A 15 21.33 0.99 -12.30
CA GLN A 15 20.99 0.76 -10.89
C GLN A 15 21.01 -0.72 -10.53
N LEU A 16 20.45 -1.57 -11.39
CA LEU A 16 20.46 -3.02 -11.19
C LEU A 16 21.89 -3.60 -11.22
N ALA A 17 22.73 -3.12 -12.14
CA ALA A 17 24.12 -3.56 -12.24
C ALA A 17 24.94 -3.16 -10.99
N LEU A 18 24.79 -1.92 -10.51
CA LEU A 18 25.44 -1.45 -9.28
C LEU A 18 24.97 -2.23 -8.04
N TRP A 19 23.69 -2.54 -7.98
CA TRP A 19 23.15 -3.40 -6.92
C TRP A 19 23.78 -4.79 -6.96
N ALA A 20 23.90 -5.39 -8.14
CA ALA A 20 24.49 -6.73 -8.30
C ALA A 20 25.98 -6.77 -7.91
N GLU A 21 26.76 -5.76 -8.32
CA GLU A 21 28.16 -5.60 -7.95
C GLU A 21 28.32 -5.49 -6.43
N ARG A 22 27.52 -4.63 -5.79
CA ARG A 22 27.53 -4.46 -4.33
C ARG A 22 27.25 -5.75 -3.56
N HIS A 23 26.39 -6.62 -4.09
CA HIS A 23 26.02 -7.88 -3.44
C HIS A 23 26.82 -9.09 -3.96
N GLN A 24 27.77 -8.87 -4.88
CA GLN A 24 28.60 -9.91 -5.50
C GLN A 24 27.75 -11.04 -6.16
N VAL A 25 26.60 -10.68 -6.74
CA VAL A 25 25.70 -11.62 -7.42
C VAL A 25 25.84 -11.51 -8.93
N SER A 26 25.79 -12.65 -9.62
CA SER A 26 25.75 -12.69 -11.08
C SER A 26 24.30 -12.69 -11.56
N LEU A 27 23.95 -11.74 -12.43
CA LEU A 27 22.63 -11.65 -13.03
C LEU A 27 22.65 -12.21 -14.46
N ARG A 28 21.66 -13.03 -14.79
CA ARG A 28 21.41 -13.53 -16.14
C ARG A 28 19.95 -13.32 -16.50
N ALA A 29 19.70 -12.66 -17.62
CA ALA A 29 18.36 -12.55 -18.18
C ALA A 29 18.08 -13.78 -19.05
N GLU A 30 17.04 -14.54 -18.71
CA GLU A 30 16.55 -15.66 -19.50
C GLU A 30 15.08 -15.45 -19.84
N HIS A 31 14.71 -15.68 -21.09
CA HIS A 31 13.32 -15.65 -21.50
C HIS A 31 12.65 -16.98 -21.13
N ILE A 32 11.62 -16.93 -20.29
CA ILE A 32 10.78 -18.08 -19.97
C ILE A 32 9.47 -18.04 -20.78
N ALA A 33 8.93 -19.20 -21.13
CA ALA A 33 7.64 -19.28 -21.81
C ALA A 33 6.52 -18.74 -20.91
N GLY A 34 5.51 -18.06 -21.48
CA GLY A 34 4.42 -17.47 -20.71
C GLY A 34 3.68 -18.46 -19.80
N VAL A 35 3.57 -19.73 -20.23
CA VAL A 35 2.99 -20.82 -19.41
C VAL A 35 3.76 -21.12 -18.12
N ALA A 36 5.05 -20.78 -18.06
CA ALA A 36 5.88 -20.89 -16.86
C ALA A 36 5.92 -19.58 -16.04
N ASN A 37 5.42 -18.47 -16.60
CA ASN A 37 5.35 -17.17 -15.94
C ASN A 37 3.97 -16.89 -15.32
N VAL A 38 3.09 -17.88 -15.25
CA VAL A 38 1.69 -17.70 -14.82
C VAL A 38 1.59 -17.13 -13.41
N GLU A 39 2.40 -17.60 -12.46
CA GLU A 39 2.36 -17.11 -11.08
C GLU A 39 2.86 -15.66 -10.96
N ALA A 40 3.96 -15.32 -11.63
CA ALA A 40 4.49 -13.95 -11.61
C ALA A 40 3.56 -12.99 -12.36
N ASP A 41 2.96 -13.42 -13.46
CA ASP A 41 1.95 -12.66 -14.19
C ASP A 41 0.68 -12.51 -13.35
N TRP A 42 0.24 -13.56 -12.65
CA TRP A 42 -0.89 -13.49 -11.71
C TRP A 42 -0.60 -12.56 -10.54
N LEU A 43 0.57 -12.61 -9.90
CA LEU A 43 0.94 -11.73 -8.79
C LEU A 43 1.12 -10.26 -9.24
N SER A 44 1.66 -10.04 -10.44
CA SER A 44 1.78 -8.68 -11.01
C SER A 44 0.44 -8.11 -11.48
N ARG A 45 -0.52 -8.98 -11.82
CA ARG A 45 -1.92 -8.61 -12.13
C ARG A 45 -2.86 -8.74 -10.94
N ALA A 46 -2.41 -9.32 -9.83
CA ALA A 46 -3.19 -9.45 -8.61
C ALA A 46 -3.56 -8.03 -8.26
N THR A 47 -4.86 -7.75 -8.30
CA THR A 47 -5.42 -6.43 -8.08
C THR A 47 -4.75 -5.82 -6.87
N ILE A 48 -4.04 -4.71 -7.09
CA ILE A 48 -3.48 -3.89 -6.02
C ILE A 48 -4.61 -3.69 -5.01
N ASP A 49 -4.48 -4.25 -3.81
CA ASP A 49 -5.51 -4.09 -2.81
C ASP A 49 -5.45 -2.64 -2.34
N HIS A 50 -6.33 -1.81 -2.92
CA HIS A 50 -6.45 -0.41 -2.53
C HIS A 50 -6.79 -0.25 -1.04
N ALA A 51 -7.22 -1.31 -0.35
CA ALA A 51 -7.36 -1.31 1.11
C ALA A 51 -6.03 -1.27 1.86
N GLU A 52 -4.93 -1.62 1.21
CA GLU A 52 -3.58 -1.52 1.78
C GLU A 52 -2.92 -0.17 1.51
N TRP A 53 -3.55 0.71 0.72
CA TRP A 53 -3.03 2.06 0.50
C TRP A 53 -3.24 2.94 1.72
N ARG A 54 -2.25 3.78 2.00
CA ARG A 54 -2.33 4.86 2.97
C ARG A 54 -1.98 6.18 2.30
N LEU A 55 -2.49 7.27 2.84
CA LEU A 55 -2.00 8.60 2.49
C LEU A 55 -0.51 8.70 2.82
N HIS A 56 0.24 9.49 2.05
CA HIS A 56 1.65 9.74 2.35
C HIS A 56 1.79 10.30 3.79
N PRO A 57 2.72 9.80 4.62
CA PRO A 57 2.85 10.21 6.02
C PRO A 57 2.98 11.72 6.21
N ASP A 58 3.77 12.39 5.37
CA ASP A 58 3.94 13.85 5.44
C ASP A 58 2.62 14.61 5.18
N LEU A 59 1.80 14.14 4.24
CA LEU A 59 0.49 14.74 3.97
C LEU A 59 -0.49 14.47 5.11
N PHE A 60 -0.44 13.27 5.70
CA PHE A 60 -1.23 12.96 6.88
C PHE A 60 -0.85 13.85 8.07
N GLN A 61 0.45 14.08 8.27
CA GLN A 61 0.95 14.99 9.29
C GLN A 61 0.45 16.42 9.04
N GLU A 62 0.60 16.95 7.82
CA GLU A 62 0.12 18.28 7.45
C GLU A 62 -1.40 18.43 7.70
N LEU A 63 -2.18 17.42 7.33
CA LEU A 63 -3.62 17.42 7.58
C LEU A 63 -3.94 17.34 9.07
N SER A 64 -3.20 16.56 9.85
CA SER A 64 -3.39 16.45 11.30
C SER A 64 -3.05 17.75 12.02
N GLU A 65 -2.00 18.45 11.59
CA GLU A 65 -1.64 19.78 12.11
C GLU A 65 -2.71 20.82 11.78
N ARG A 66 -3.34 20.72 10.60
CA ARG A 66 -4.34 21.67 10.12
C ARG A 66 -5.74 21.44 10.67
N PHE A 67 -6.17 20.19 10.79
CA PHE A 67 -7.57 19.82 11.11
C PHE A 67 -7.73 19.15 12.49
N GLY A 68 -6.62 18.96 13.21
CA GLY A 68 -6.57 18.29 14.51
C GLY A 68 -6.03 16.87 14.40
N CYS A 69 -5.41 16.38 15.47
CA CYS A 69 -4.81 15.05 15.52
C CYS A 69 -5.88 13.96 15.72
N PRO A 70 -6.14 13.10 14.73
CA PRO A 70 -7.09 12.00 14.89
C PRO A 70 -6.60 10.98 15.91
N ALA A 71 -7.53 10.35 16.63
CA ALA A 71 -7.26 9.37 17.66
C ALA A 71 -7.24 7.93 17.12
N VAL A 72 -8.04 7.65 16.08
CA VAL A 72 -8.24 6.30 15.53
C VAL A 72 -8.24 6.31 14.00
N ASP A 73 -7.54 5.34 13.40
CA ASP A 73 -7.53 5.08 11.96
C ASP A 73 -8.57 4.01 11.60
N LEU A 74 -9.59 4.38 10.82
CA LEU A 74 -10.73 3.51 10.54
C LEU A 74 -10.49 2.50 9.41
N PHE A 75 -9.47 2.67 8.58
CA PHE A 75 -9.28 1.85 7.37
C PHE A 75 -7.81 1.48 7.20
N ALA A 76 -7.29 0.67 8.13
CA ALA A 76 -5.88 0.30 8.12
C ALA A 76 -5.62 -1.18 8.44
N SER A 77 -4.45 -1.65 8.00
CA SER A 77 -3.79 -2.86 8.44
C SER A 77 -2.70 -2.51 9.46
N GLN A 78 -2.11 -3.54 10.08
CA GLN A 78 -1.00 -3.35 11.01
C GLN A 78 0.23 -2.69 10.35
N ASP A 79 0.38 -2.87 9.03
CA ASP A 79 1.55 -2.42 8.29
C ASP A 79 1.38 -1.00 7.73
N ASN A 80 0.14 -0.55 7.51
CA ASN A 80 -0.14 0.73 6.87
C ASN A 80 -0.77 1.78 7.80
N THR A 81 -1.16 1.42 9.03
CA THR A 81 -1.84 2.36 9.93
C THR A 81 -1.01 3.62 10.20
N GLN A 82 -1.69 4.77 10.26
CA GLN A 82 -1.07 6.05 10.60
C GLN A 82 -1.21 6.40 12.08
N LEU A 83 -1.91 5.57 12.85
CA LEU A 83 -2.20 5.80 14.26
C LEU A 83 -1.99 4.51 15.08
N PRO A 84 -1.67 4.61 16.38
CA PRO A 84 -1.54 3.42 17.23
C PRO A 84 -2.83 2.63 17.38
N ARG A 85 -3.99 3.31 17.32
CA ARG A 85 -5.33 2.75 17.45
C ARG A 85 -5.96 2.71 16.06
N PHE A 86 -6.42 1.53 15.64
CA PHE A 86 -6.98 1.38 14.30
C PHE A 86 -8.00 0.24 14.19
N TYR A 87 -8.82 0.32 13.15
CA TYR A 87 -9.76 -0.73 12.75
C TYR A 87 -9.26 -1.38 11.46
N SER A 88 -9.38 -2.70 11.40
CA SER A 88 -8.90 -3.49 10.29
C SER A 88 -10.01 -4.19 9.52
N ARG A 89 -9.74 -4.52 8.26
CA ARG A 89 -10.65 -5.30 7.43
C ARG A 89 -10.89 -6.71 7.98
N PHE A 90 -9.83 -7.34 8.49
CA PHE A 90 -9.84 -8.68 9.08
C PHE A 90 -9.35 -8.63 10.52
N ALA A 91 -9.77 -9.58 11.35
CA ALA A 91 -9.35 -9.62 12.74
C ALA A 91 -7.84 -9.80 12.84
N VAL A 92 -7.17 -8.82 13.46
CA VAL A 92 -5.73 -8.86 13.75
C VAL A 92 -5.50 -8.49 15.21
N PRO A 93 -4.48 -9.04 15.88
CA PRO A 93 -4.30 -8.85 17.33
C PRO A 93 -4.18 -7.40 17.81
N ARG A 94 -3.76 -6.48 16.94
CA ARG A 94 -3.52 -5.06 17.28
C ARG A 94 -4.65 -4.11 16.90
N ALA A 95 -5.66 -4.59 16.20
CA ALA A 95 -6.79 -3.74 15.80
C ALA A 95 -7.80 -3.63 16.95
N GLU A 96 -8.33 -2.43 17.18
CA GLU A 96 -9.40 -2.19 18.15
C GLU A 96 -10.74 -2.78 17.71
N GLY A 97 -10.91 -2.94 16.40
CA GLY A 97 -12.12 -3.51 15.83
C GLY A 97 -11.88 -4.07 14.43
N THR A 98 -12.82 -4.90 14.00
CA THR A 98 -12.83 -5.48 12.65
C THR A 98 -14.04 -5.00 11.89
N ASN A 99 -13.91 -4.81 10.58
CA ASN A 99 -15.01 -4.40 9.70
C ASN A 99 -15.67 -3.09 10.17
N THR A 100 -14.98 -1.99 9.92
CA THR A 100 -15.29 -0.65 10.42
C THR A 100 -16.70 -0.18 10.10
N LEU A 101 -17.33 -0.67 9.01
CA LEU A 101 -18.69 -0.29 8.64
C LEU A 101 -19.75 -0.90 9.58
N HIS A 102 -19.48 -2.07 10.17
CA HIS A 102 -20.40 -2.72 11.11
C HIS A 102 -20.10 -2.38 12.57
N SER A 103 -18.87 -1.97 12.87
CA SER A 103 -18.50 -1.62 14.24
C SER A 103 -19.03 -0.25 14.65
N PRO A 104 -19.34 -0.03 15.94
CA PRO A 104 -19.55 1.32 16.48
C PRO A 104 -18.25 2.12 16.42
N TRP A 105 -18.36 3.41 16.12
CA TRP A 105 -17.23 4.32 16.10
C TRP A 105 -17.14 5.06 17.44
N PRO A 106 -15.93 5.24 17.99
CA PRO A 106 -15.77 6.04 19.20
C PRO A 106 -16.10 7.51 18.91
N TRP A 107 -16.58 8.21 19.94
CA TRP A 107 -16.85 9.64 19.86
C TRP A 107 -15.56 10.45 20.02
N GLU A 108 -14.69 10.36 19.03
CA GLU A 108 -13.36 10.98 18.96
C GLU A 108 -13.14 11.56 17.56
N LEU A 109 -12.04 12.28 17.33
CA LEU A 109 -11.64 12.65 15.98
C LEU A 109 -11.10 11.41 15.25
N LEU A 110 -11.72 11.03 14.14
CA LEU A 110 -11.39 9.80 13.40
C LEU A 110 -10.73 10.13 12.07
N TYR A 111 -9.74 9.33 11.70
CA TYR A 111 -9.15 9.34 10.36
C TYR A 111 -9.76 8.22 9.52
N ALA A 112 -10.14 8.52 8.29
CA ALA A 112 -10.68 7.54 7.36
C ALA A 112 -10.06 7.72 5.96
N PHE A 113 -9.37 6.68 5.50
CA PHE A 113 -8.89 6.55 4.13
C PHE A 113 -9.39 5.24 3.50
N PRO A 114 -10.72 5.13 3.27
CA PRO A 114 -11.29 3.88 2.81
C PRO A 114 -10.94 3.59 1.33
N PRO A 115 -10.98 2.32 0.92
CA PRO A 115 -11.04 1.95 -0.50
C PRO A 115 -12.12 2.76 -1.23
N LEU A 116 -11.84 3.19 -2.47
CA LEU A 116 -12.75 4.03 -3.26
C LEU A 116 -14.20 3.51 -3.29
N PRO A 117 -14.48 2.21 -3.47
CA PRO A 117 -15.85 1.70 -3.50
C PRO A 117 -16.60 1.83 -2.15
N LEU A 118 -15.88 2.01 -1.04
CA LEU A 118 -16.46 2.12 0.30
C LEU A 118 -16.77 3.56 0.72
N ILE A 119 -16.20 4.57 0.03
CA ILE A 119 -16.42 6.00 0.35
C ILE A 119 -17.90 6.34 0.58
N PRO A 120 -18.86 5.95 -0.30
CA PRO A 120 -20.27 6.29 -0.10
C PRO A 120 -20.85 5.71 1.20
N ARG A 121 -20.43 4.49 1.58
CA ARG A 121 -20.91 3.82 2.79
C ARG A 121 -20.33 4.43 4.06
N VAL A 122 -19.09 4.94 4.01
CA VAL A 122 -18.45 5.64 5.12
C VAL A 122 -19.17 6.95 5.41
N ILE A 123 -19.47 7.73 4.36
CA ILE A 123 -20.18 9.01 4.48
C ILE A 123 -21.58 8.80 5.06
N GLN A 124 -22.29 7.74 4.66
CA GLN A 124 -23.64 7.42 5.16
C GLN A 124 -23.67 6.99 6.64
N LYS A 125 -22.54 6.56 7.20
CA LYS A 125 -22.45 6.06 8.58
C LYS A 125 -22.11 7.15 9.61
N GLN A 126 -21.52 8.26 9.16
CA GLN A 126 -21.20 9.41 10.01
C GLN A 126 -22.44 10.00 10.69
#